data_AF-A0AAQ3UI56-F1
#
_entry.id   AF-A0AAQ3UI56-F1
#
_cell.length_a   1.000
_cell.length_b   1.000
_cell.length_c   1.000
_cell.angle_alpha   90.00
_cell.angle_beta   90.00
_cell.angle_gamma   90.00
#
_symmetry.space_group_name_H-M   'P 1'
#
loop_
_entity.id
_entity.type
_entity.pdbx_description
1 polymer ?
#
loop_
_entity_poly.entity_id
_entity_poly.type
_entity_poly.pdbx_seq_one_letter_code
_entity_poly.pdbx_strand_id
1 'polypeptide(L)' 'MQSSFARDSNPSEFRRQKLTGGRACFLGVGTANPANCVQQDEYTDLYFHITKSDHLTHMKSIMKRICA' A
#
# COMPACT_ATOMS: atom_id res chain seq x y z
N MET A 1 9.34 -61.23 -3.22
CA MET A 1 10.37 -60.44 -2.49
C MET A 1 10.35 -59.02 -3.08
N GLN A 2 9.26 -58.28 -2.79
CA GLN A 2 9.27 -56.93 -2.18
C GLN A 2 10.18 -55.94 -2.93
N SER A 3 9.63 -55.29 -3.95
CA SER A 3 8.98 -53.97 -3.89
C SER A 3 9.97 -52.82 -3.76
N SER A 4 10.43 -52.39 -4.93
CA SER A 4 10.66 -51.02 -5.37
C SER A 4 10.51 -49.89 -4.33
N PHE A 5 11.59 -49.11 -4.20
CA PHE A 5 11.62 -47.66 -3.95
C PHE A 5 10.88 -47.15 -2.70
N ALA A 6 11.47 -47.37 -1.52
CA ALA A 6 11.33 -46.42 -0.43
C ALA A 6 12.63 -45.59 -0.38
N ARG A 7 12.63 -44.39 -0.97
CA ARG A 7 13.65 -43.39 -0.64
C ARG A 7 13.32 -42.92 0.78
N ASP A 8 14.10 -43.33 1.76
CA ASP A 8 14.00 -42.81 3.12
C ASP A 8 14.25 -41.30 3.07
N SER A 9 13.15 -40.55 3.00
CA SER A 9 13.23 -39.12 2.75
C SER A 9 13.21 -38.43 4.10
N ASN A 10 14.38 -38.01 4.57
CA ASN A 10 14.51 -37.28 5.83
C ASN A 10 13.74 -35.94 5.72
N PRO A 11 12.71 -35.68 6.57
CA PRO A 11 11.92 -34.45 6.51
C PRO A 11 12.76 -33.16 6.66
N SER A 12 13.91 -33.26 7.34
CA SER A 12 14.83 -32.15 7.51
C SER A 12 15.63 -31.80 6.25
N GLU A 13 15.89 -32.76 5.37
CA GLU A 13 16.55 -32.51 4.07
C GLU A 13 15.61 -31.83 3.08
N PHE A 14 14.35 -32.25 3.03
CA PHE A 14 13.31 -31.55 2.26
C PHE A 14 13.10 -30.11 2.72
N ARG A 15 13.20 -29.86 4.03
CA ARG A 15 13.11 -28.51 4.60
C ARG A 15 14.29 -27.63 4.20
N ARG A 16 15.51 -28.18 4.16
CA ARG A 16 16.73 -27.43 3.79
C ARG A 16 16.77 -27.06 2.31
N GLN A 17 16.32 -27.93 1.41
CA GLN A 17 16.28 -27.65 -0.03
C GLN A 17 15.31 -26.51 -0.41
N LYS A 18 14.39 -26.13 0.49
CA LYS A 18 13.31 -25.17 0.24
C LYS A 18 13.54 -23.77 0.82
N LEU A 19 14.67 -23.54 1.51
CA LEU A 19 15.04 -22.25 2.09
C LEU A 19 16.05 -21.56 1.17
N THR A 20 15.63 -20.50 0.48
CA THR A 20 16.56 -19.57 -0.17
C THR A 20 17.31 -18.83 0.94
N GLY A 21 18.59 -19.14 1.16
CA GLY A 21 19.39 -18.64 2.29
C GLY A 21 19.72 -17.13 2.27
N GLY A 22 19.05 -16.34 1.43
CA GLY A 22 19.25 -14.90 1.31
C GLY A 22 18.33 -14.11 2.22
N ARG A 23 18.80 -12.94 2.69
CA ARG A 23 17.95 -11.96 3.36
C ARG A 23 16.94 -11.40 2.37
N ALA A 24 15.72 -11.10 2.82
CA ALA A 24 14.72 -10.44 1.97
C ALA A 24 15.27 -9.09 1.47
N CYS A 25 15.06 -8.81 0.18
CA CYS A 25 15.52 -7.59 -0.49
C CYS A 25 14.41 -7.07 -1.40
N PHE A 26 14.22 -5.74 -1.45
CA PHE A 26 13.34 -5.11 -2.43
C PHE A 26 13.94 -5.28 -3.83
N LEU A 27 13.19 -5.87 -4.74
CA LEU A 27 13.61 -6.04 -6.14
C LEU A 27 13.11 -4.92 -7.06
N GLY A 28 12.16 -4.11 -6.60
CA GLY A 28 11.64 -2.94 -7.30
C GLY A 28 10.46 -2.31 -6.57
N VAL A 29 10.24 -1.01 -6.82
CA VAL A 29 9.10 -0.23 -6.34
C VAL A 29 8.59 0.63 -7.48
N GLY A 30 7.29 0.57 -7.75
CA GLY A 30 6.61 1.46 -8.70
C GLY A 30 5.58 2.31 -7.99
N THR A 31 5.53 3.59 -8.31
CA THR A 31 4.49 4.52 -7.86
C THR A 31 3.75 5.09 -9.07
N ALA A 32 2.47 5.42 -8.89
CA ALA A 32 1.67 6.11 -9.88
C ALA A 32 0.66 7.01 -9.19
N ASN A 33 0.53 8.24 -9.66
CA ASN A 33 -0.44 9.22 -9.18
C ASN A 33 -1.31 9.69 -10.35
N PRO A 34 -2.60 10.02 -10.12
CA PRO A 34 -3.43 10.67 -11.12
C PRO A 34 -2.81 12.00 -11.59
N ALA A 35 -3.08 12.38 -12.84
CA ALA A 35 -2.57 13.65 -13.38
C ALA A 35 -3.17 14.88 -12.70
N ASN A 36 -4.39 14.76 -12.17
CA ASN A 36 -5.03 15.83 -11.41
C ASN A 36 -4.48 15.88 -9.99
N CYS A 37 -3.88 17.02 -9.64
CA CYS A 37 -3.36 17.31 -8.31
C CYS A 37 -3.94 18.67 -7.88
N VAL A 38 -4.52 18.70 -6.69
CA VAL A 38 -5.07 19.92 -6.09
C VAL A 38 -4.15 20.32 -4.94
N GLN A 39 -3.76 21.59 -4.90
CA GLN A 39 -2.94 22.11 -3.81
C GLN A 39 -3.75 22.14 -2.50
N GLN A 40 -3.11 21.80 -1.39
CA GLN A 40 -3.81 21.63 -0.10
C GLN A 40 -4.38 22.95 0.44
N ASP A 41 -3.70 24.07 0.17
CA ASP A 41 -4.15 25.43 0.50
C ASP A 41 -5.39 25.85 -0.32
N GLU A 42 -5.51 25.39 -1.56
CA GLU A 42 -6.66 25.60 -2.43
C GLU A 42 -7.82 24.61 -2.18
N TYR A 43 -7.51 23.42 -1.64
CA TYR A 43 -8.46 22.30 -1.55
C TYR A 43 -9.74 22.66 -0.80
N THR A 44 -9.63 23.42 0.29
CA THR A 44 -10.82 23.80 1.09
C THR A 44 -11.76 24.72 0.30
N ASP A 45 -11.21 25.68 -0.43
CA ASP A 45 -12.05 26.58 -1.24
C ASP A 45 -12.65 25.84 -2.44
N LEU A 46 -11.87 24.99 -3.11
CA LEU A 46 -12.35 24.14 -4.21
C LEU A 46 -13.48 23.20 -3.75
N TYR A 47 -13.29 22.49 -2.64
CA TYR A 47 -14.25 21.51 -2.11
C TYR A 47 -15.60 22.17 -1.80
N PHE A 48 -15.60 23.30 -1.07
CA PHE A 48 -16.84 23.99 -0.68
C PHE A 48 -17.55 24.61 -1.88
N HIS A 49 -16.80 25.09 -2.87
CA HIS A 49 -17.36 25.62 -4.11
C HIS A 49 -18.07 24.53 -4.93
N ILE A 50 -17.38 23.42 -5.24
CA ILE A 50 -17.92 22.33 -6.07
C ILE A 50 -19.12 21.65 -5.40
N THR A 51 -19.09 21.52 -4.07
CA THR A 51 -20.18 20.91 -3.30
C THR A 51 -21.30 21.89 -2.94
N LYS A 52 -21.24 23.15 -3.40
CA LYS A 52 -22.22 24.21 -3.10
C LYS A 52 -22.45 24.44 -1.60
N SER A 53 -21.40 24.22 -0.81
CA SER A 53 -21.44 24.28 0.65
C SER A 53 -20.85 25.57 1.22
N ASP A 54 -20.55 26.57 0.40
CA ASP A 54 -19.92 27.84 0.83
C ASP A 54 -20.67 28.58 1.95
N HIS A 55 -21.97 28.32 2.11
CA HIS A 55 -22.79 28.85 3.20
C HIS A 55 -22.42 28.29 4.59
N LEU A 56 -21.73 27.14 4.67
CA LEU A 56 -21.28 26.50 5.90
C LEU A 56 -19.95 27.10 6.39
N THR A 57 -19.95 28.41 6.63
CA THR A 57 -18.75 29.21 6.92
C THR A 57 -17.96 28.73 8.14
N HIS A 58 -18.64 28.26 9.19
CA HIS A 58 -17.99 27.71 10.38
C HIS A 58 -17.18 26.44 10.06
N MET A 59 -17.78 25.51 9.32
CA MET A 59 -17.10 24.28 8.90
C MET A 59 -15.95 24.58 7.94
N LYS A 60 -16.15 25.53 7.01
CA LYS A 60 -15.08 26.00 6.11
C LYS A 60 -13.89 26.55 6.89
N SER A 61 -14.14 27.30 7.97
CA SER A 61 -13.07 27.85 8.83
C SER A 61 -12.29 26.77 9.57
N ILE A 62 -12.96 25.71 10.01
CA ILE A 62 -12.31 24.57 10.68
C ILE A 62 -11.46 23.81 9.67
N MET A 63 -12.00 23.51 8.49
CA MET A 63 -11.28 22.79 7.45
C MET A 63 -10.05 23.59 6.96
N LYS A 64 -10.16 24.92 6.79
CA LYS A 64 -9.02 25.77 6.45
C LYS A 64 -7.88 25.67 7.48
N ARG A 65 -8.18 25.47 8.77
CA ARG A 65 -7.14 25.28 9.80
C ARG A 65 -6.49 23.91 9.77
N ILE A 66 -7.21 22.88 9.31
CA ILE A 66 -6.70 21.50 9.20
C ILE A 66 -5.87 21.33 7.93
N CYS A 67 -6.26 22.01 6.86
CA CYS A 67 -5.58 21.96 5.57
C CYS A 67 -4.42 22.96 5.44
N ALA A 68 -4.31 23.95 6.33
CA ALA A 68 -3.18 24.89 6.35
C ALA A 68 -1.92 24.30 6.98
#